data_AF-K1S3N0-F1
#
_entry.id   AF-K1S3N0-F1
#
_cell.length_a   1.000
_cell.length_b   1.000
_cell.length_c   1.000
_cell.angle_alpha   90.00
_cell.angle_beta   90.00
_cell.angle_gamma   90.00
#
_symmetry.space_group_name_H-M   'P 1'
#
loop_
_entity.id
_entity.type
_entity.pdbx_description
1 polymer ?
#
loop_
_entity_poly.entity_id
_entity_poly.type
_entity_poly.pdbx_seq_one_letter_code
_entity_poly.pdbx_strand_id
1 'polypeptide(L)'
;MQIATVTSFIYGEHEGLYFLGVGALSALLGLLAVKVKKPKNPVLYQKAGFAATALSWILMSFVGCFPFWLSGEIPSFIDAFYETVSGFTTTGSTILTDVEALSHGMLMWRSFLHWLGGMGVIVFLLAIIPKLGGQQNIFL
;
A
#
# COMPACT_ATOMS: atom_id res chain seq x y z
N MET A 1 -7.68 -1.23 -3.08
CA MET A 1 -8.40 -0.24 -3.90
C MET A 1 -9.87 -0.61 -4.08
N GLN A 2 -10.20 -1.88 -4.31
CA GLN A 2 -11.57 -2.34 -4.54
C GLN A 2 -12.51 -2.08 -3.35
N ILE A 3 -12.01 -2.14 -2.10
CA ILE A 3 -12.80 -1.78 -0.92
C ILE A 3 -13.23 -0.31 -0.98
N ALA A 4 -12.30 0.60 -1.28
CA ALA A 4 -12.61 2.02 -1.46
C ALA A 4 -13.56 2.27 -2.63
N THR A 5 -13.42 1.53 -3.74
CA THR A 5 -14.38 1.56 -4.86
C THR A 5 -15.79 1.19 -4.42
N VAL A 6 -15.94 0.09 -3.66
CA VAL A 6 -17.25 -0.35 -3.15
C VAL A 6 -17.83 0.71 -2.22
N THR A 7 -17.03 1.28 -1.32
CA THR A 7 -17.47 2.38 -0.45
C THR A 7 -17.96 3.57 -1.28
N SER A 8 -17.17 4.08 -2.24
CA SER A 8 -17.62 5.20 -3.09
C SER A 8 -18.93 4.91 -3.82
N PHE A 9 -19.13 3.70 -4.33
CA PHE A 9 -20.40 3.35 -4.99
C PHE A 9 -21.59 3.26 -4.04
N ILE A 10 -21.40 2.80 -2.80
CA ILE A 10 -22.46 2.80 -1.78
C ILE A 10 -22.89 4.24 -1.45
N TYR A 11 -21.93 5.17 -1.40
CA TYR A 11 -22.18 6.57 -1.09
C TYR A 11 -22.54 7.43 -2.33
N GLY A 12 -22.56 6.84 -3.53
CA GLY A 12 -22.92 7.53 -4.77
C GLY A 12 -21.85 8.49 -5.30
N GLU A 13 -20.60 8.32 -4.89
CA GLU A 13 -19.48 9.19 -5.24
C GLU A 13 -18.83 8.77 -6.57
N HIS A 14 -18.46 9.75 -7.40
CA HIS A 14 -17.81 9.50 -8.70
C HIS A 14 -16.37 8.98 -8.55
N GLU A 15 -15.78 9.18 -7.37
CA GLU A 15 -14.37 8.93 -7.08
C GLU A 15 -14.03 7.43 -7.11
N GLY A 16 -15.05 6.57 -6.98
CA GLY A 16 -14.94 5.13 -7.14
C GLY A 16 -14.40 4.71 -8.51
N LEU A 17 -14.63 5.51 -9.56
CA LEU A 17 -14.13 5.23 -10.91
C LEU A 17 -12.61 5.33 -10.99
N TYR A 18 -11.99 6.30 -10.31
CA TYR A 18 -10.53 6.44 -10.25
C TYR A 18 -9.91 5.24 -9.52
N PHE A 19 -10.50 4.83 -8.39
CA PHE A 19 -10.06 3.64 -7.68
C PHE A 19 -10.18 2.36 -8.52
N LEU A 20 -11.26 2.22 -9.30
CA LEU A 20 -11.47 1.08 -10.17
C LEU A 20 -10.45 1.07 -11.32
N GLY A 21 -10.20 2.22 -11.96
CA GLY A 21 -9.22 2.36 -13.03
C GLY A 21 -7.80 2.03 -12.58
N VAL A 22 -7.35 2.65 -11.47
CA VAL A 22 -6.01 2.40 -10.92
C VAL A 22 -5.89 0.96 -10.41
N GLY A 23 -6.93 0.45 -9.74
CA GLY A 23 -6.97 -0.92 -9.24
C GLY A 23 -6.91 -1.97 -10.35
N ALA A 24 -7.66 -1.77 -11.44
CA ALA A 24 -7.65 -2.65 -12.61
C ALA A 24 -6.30 -2.61 -13.32
N LEU A 25 -5.72 -1.42 -13.53
CA LEU A 25 -4.40 -1.28 -14.13
C LEU A 25 -3.32 -1.97 -13.29
N SER A 26 -3.34 -1.76 -11.98
CA SER A 26 -2.39 -2.38 -11.06
C SER A 26 -2.51 -3.91 -11.06
N ALA A 27 -3.75 -4.44 -11.10
CA ALA A 27 -4.00 -5.87 -11.21
C ALA A 27 -3.51 -6.45 -12.55
N LEU A 28 -3.76 -5.75 -13.66
CA LEU A 28 -3.28 -6.15 -14.99
C LEU A 28 -1.75 -6.18 -15.04
N LEU A 29 -1.08 -5.13 -14.55
CA LEU A 29 0.38 -5.08 -14.47
C LEU A 29 0.94 -6.20 -13.58
N GLY A 30 0.30 -6.47 -12.44
CA GLY A 30 0.64 -7.59 -11.57
C GLY A 30 0.51 -8.94 -12.27
N LEU A 31 -0.58 -9.17 -13.00
CA LEU A 31 -0.80 -10.41 -13.77
C LEU A 31 0.23 -10.59 -14.88
N LEU A 32 0.59 -9.50 -15.58
CA LEU A 32 1.64 -9.52 -16.60
C LEU A 32 3.01 -9.80 -15.98
N ALA A 33 3.31 -9.22 -14.81
CA ALA A 33 4.55 -9.45 -14.07
C ALA A 33 4.70 -10.93 -13.66
N VAL A 34 3.61 -11.61 -13.28
CA VAL A 34 3.63 -13.04 -12.94
C VAL A 34 3.95 -13.93 -14.15
N LYS A 35 3.61 -13.48 -15.37
CA LYS A 35 3.95 -14.20 -16.61
C LYS A 35 5.43 -14.05 -17.00
N VAL A 36 6.16 -13.14 -16.38
CA VAL A 36 7.60 -12.99 -16.61
C VAL A 36 8.32 -14.26 -16.15
N LYS A 37 9.25 -14.73 -16.98
CA LYS A 37 9.94 -16.01 -16.81
C LYS A 37 10.59 -16.08 -15.42
N LYS A 38 10.17 -17.06 -14.61
CA LYS A 38 10.76 -17.31 -13.29
C LYS A 38 12.27 -17.57 -13.44
N PRO A 39 13.12 -16.97 -12.57
CA PRO A 39 14.56 -17.19 -12.64
C PRO A 39 14.88 -18.67 -12.39
N LYS A 40 15.88 -19.20 -13.13
CA LYS A 40 16.30 -20.60 -13.03
C LYS A 40 16.86 -20.97 -11.63
N ASN A 41 17.40 -19.99 -10.91
CA ASN A 41 17.88 -20.14 -9.54
C ASN A 41 16.92 -19.43 -8.57
N PRO A 42 16.19 -20.17 -7.72
CA PRO A 42 15.26 -19.57 -6.75
C PRO A 42 15.95 -19.03 -5.50
N VAL A 43 17.29 -19.07 -5.43
CA VAL A 43 18.05 -18.63 -4.26
C VAL A 43 18.07 -17.11 -4.20
N LEU A 44 17.28 -16.54 -3.29
CA LEU A 44 17.28 -15.11 -3.01
C LEU A 44 18.39 -14.76 -2.01
N TYR A 45 19.41 -14.05 -2.47
CA TYR A 45 20.46 -13.54 -1.60
C TYR A 45 19.91 -12.51 -0.60
N GLN A 46 20.46 -12.47 0.61
CA GLN A 46 20.00 -11.57 1.68
C GLN A 46 20.00 -10.09 1.27
N LYS A 47 21.02 -9.64 0.50
CA LYS A 47 21.08 -8.28 -0.06
C LYS A 47 19.91 -7.98 -1.01
N ALA A 48 19.55 -8.96 -1.85
CA ALA A 48 18.40 -8.85 -2.75
C ALA A 48 17.08 -8.84 -1.97
N GLY A 49 16.98 -9.58 -0.87
CA GLY A 49 15.82 -9.54 0.04
C GLY A 49 15.59 -8.16 0.65
N PHE A 50 16.62 -7.53 1.22
CA PHE A 50 16.51 -6.18 1.77
C PHE A 50 16.12 -5.15 0.71
N ALA A 51 16.74 -5.21 -0.47
CA ALA A 51 16.40 -4.33 -1.59
C ALA A 51 14.96 -4.54 -2.06
N ALA A 52 14.51 -5.79 -2.20
CA ALA A 52 13.15 -6.11 -2.60
C ALA A 52 12.12 -5.56 -1.61
N THR A 53 12.37 -5.70 -0.30
CA THR A 53 11.51 -5.11 0.73
C THR A 53 11.45 -3.59 0.58
N ALA A 54 12.58 -2.88 0.55
CA ALA A 54 12.59 -1.42 0.42
C ALA A 54 11.89 -0.93 -0.85
N LEU A 55 12.16 -1.57 -1.99
CA LEU A 55 11.51 -1.23 -3.26
C LEU A 55 10.00 -1.52 -3.25
N SER A 56 9.56 -2.56 -2.55
CA SER A 56 8.12 -2.87 -2.44
C SER A 56 7.36 -1.76 -1.72
N TRP A 57 7.90 -1.21 -0.63
CA TRP A 57 7.28 -0.09 0.11
C TRP A 57 7.18 1.18 -0.75
N ILE A 58 8.23 1.49 -1.51
CA ILE A 58 8.25 2.64 -2.41
C ILE A 58 7.23 2.44 -3.54
N LEU A 59 7.23 1.26 -4.17
CA LEU A 59 6.31 0.96 -5.27
C LEU A 59 4.85 0.97 -4.82
N MET A 60 4.55 0.39 -3.65
CA MET A 60 3.20 0.42 -3.08
C MET A 60 2.74 1.85 -2.80
N SER A 61 3.61 2.68 -2.22
CA SER A 61 3.31 4.10 -1.97
C SER A 61 3.10 4.88 -3.28
N PHE A 62 3.89 4.58 -4.30
CA PHE A 62 3.77 5.22 -5.61
C PHE A 62 2.44 4.84 -6.29
N VAL A 63 2.05 3.56 -6.26
CA VAL A 63 0.76 3.12 -6.83
C VAL A 63 -0.42 3.64 -5.99
N GLY A 64 -0.27 3.67 -4.67
CA GLY A 64 -1.34 4.06 -3.75
C GLY A 64 -1.71 5.54 -3.78
N CYS A 65 -0.86 6.41 -4.32
CA CYS A 65 -1.12 7.85 -4.41
C CYS A 65 -1.96 8.25 -5.63
N PHE A 66 -2.02 7.40 -6.67
CA PHE A 66 -2.75 7.70 -7.89
C PHE A 66 -4.23 8.04 -7.68
N PRO A 67 -5.00 7.33 -6.83
CA PRO A 67 -6.38 7.71 -6.58
C PRO A 67 -6.51 9.15 -6.05
N PHE A 68 -5.68 9.56 -5.08
CA PHE A 68 -5.70 10.92 -4.52
C PHE A 68 -5.35 12.00 -5.54
N TRP A 69 -4.37 11.71 -6.41
CA TRP A 69 -3.92 12.66 -7.42
C TRP A 69 -4.89 12.76 -8.60
N LEU A 70 -5.42 11.63 -9.09
CA LEU A 70 -6.32 11.58 -10.24
C LEU A 70 -7.73 12.09 -9.92
N SER A 71 -8.21 11.92 -8.68
CA SER A 71 -9.48 12.51 -8.24
C SER A 71 -9.42 14.03 -8.08
N GLY A 72 -8.22 14.60 -7.99
CA GLY A 72 -8.02 16.03 -7.73
C GLY A 72 -8.25 16.44 -6.28
N GLU A 73 -8.54 15.51 -5.36
CA GLU A 73 -8.66 15.81 -3.92
C GLU A 73 -7.32 16.24 -3.33
N ILE A 74 -6.21 15.74 -3.87
CA ILE A 74 -4.86 16.24 -3.60
C ILE A 74 -4.21 16.64 -4.93
N PRO A 75 -4.26 17.93 -5.32
CA PRO A 75 -3.82 18.37 -6.65
C PRO A 75 -2.32 18.17 -6.91
N SER A 76 -1.50 18.28 -5.86
CA SER A 76 -0.05 18.11 -5.93
C SER A 76 0.33 16.64 -5.81
N PHE A 77 1.06 16.13 -6.82
CA PHE A 77 1.54 14.75 -6.82
C PHE A 77 2.44 14.45 -5.60
N ILE A 78 3.29 15.39 -5.23
CA ILE A 78 4.22 15.22 -4.09
C ILE A 78 3.44 15.11 -2.79
N ASP A 79 2.37 15.89 -2.63
CA ASP A 79 1.53 15.88 -1.44
C ASP A 79 0.71 14.58 -1.37
N ALA A 80 0.17 14.12 -2.51
CA ALA A 80 -0.53 12.85 -2.60
C ALA A 80 0.39 11.66 -2.28
N PHE A 81 1.64 11.72 -2.77
CA PHE A 81 2.66 10.73 -2.47
C PHE A 81 3.05 10.75 -0.99
N TYR A 82 3.29 11.93 -0.41
CA TYR A 82 3.58 12.08 1.01
C TYR A 82 2.48 11.49 1.89
N GLU A 83 1.23 11.82 1.58
CA GLU A 83 0.06 11.32 2.32
C GLU A 83 -0.02 9.79 2.27
N THR A 84 0.26 9.22 1.10
CA THR A 84 0.24 7.76 0.90
C THR A 84 1.39 7.07 1.62
N VAL A 85 2.60 7.64 1.56
CA VAL A 85 3.77 7.13 2.29
C VAL A 85 3.48 7.14 3.79
N SER A 86 3.00 8.26 4.32
CA SER A 86 2.63 8.41 5.73
C SER A 86 1.62 7.35 6.18
N GLY A 87 0.60 7.08 5.35
CA GLY A 87 -0.38 6.04 5.59
C GLY A 87 0.22 4.65 5.62
N PHE A 88 0.98 4.26 4.60
CA PHE A 88 1.61 2.93 4.56
C PHE A 88 2.64 2.72 5.68
N THR A 89 3.40 3.74 6.06
CA THR A 89 4.38 3.60 7.15
C THR A 89 3.73 3.73 8.53
N THR A 90 2.41 3.94 8.60
CA THR A 90 1.66 4.20 9.83
C THR A 90 2.20 5.40 10.63
N THR A 91 2.79 6.37 9.93
CA THR A 91 3.28 7.62 10.54
C THR A 91 2.11 8.48 11.01
N GLY A 92 1.02 8.51 10.25
CA GLY A 92 -0.17 9.29 10.59
C GLY A 92 -0.01 10.81 10.46
N SER A 93 1.03 11.29 9.79
CA SER A 93 1.15 12.70 9.42
C SER A 93 0.29 13.00 8.19
N THR A 94 -0.39 14.15 8.18
CA THR A 94 -1.29 14.57 7.09
C THR A 94 -0.90 15.96 6.59
N ILE A 95 -0.97 16.16 5.27
CA ILE A 95 -0.84 17.50 4.65
C ILE A 95 -2.18 18.23 4.55
N LEU A 96 -3.28 17.49 4.69
CA LEU A 96 -4.63 18.04 4.60
C LEU A 96 -4.97 18.82 5.86
N THR A 97 -5.48 20.04 5.68
CA THR A 97 -5.98 20.89 6.77
C THR A 97 -7.31 20.38 7.31
N ASP A 98 -8.17 19.86 6.42
CA ASP A 98 -9.44 19.24 6.76
C ASP A 98 -9.51 17.88 6.05
N VAL A 99 -9.45 16.81 6.85
CA VAL A 99 -9.47 15.44 6.35
C VAL A 99 -10.91 14.99 6.08
N GLU A 100 -11.88 15.52 6.81
CA GLU A 100 -13.29 15.13 6.71
C GLU A 100 -13.95 15.65 5.44
N ALA A 101 -13.32 16.63 4.78
CA ALA A 101 -13.73 17.14 3.47
C ALA A 101 -13.49 16.17 2.30
N LEU A 102 -12.72 15.09 2.51
CA LEU A 102 -12.49 14.07 1.49
C LEU A 102 -13.73 13.20 1.26
N SER A 103 -13.85 12.62 0.07
CA SER A 103 -14.89 11.63 -0.21
C SER A 103 -14.77 10.41 0.71
N HIS A 104 -15.91 9.73 0.98
CA HIS A 104 -15.96 8.57 1.85
C HIS A 104 -15.08 7.43 1.35
N GLY A 105 -14.97 7.26 0.03
CA GLY A 105 -14.02 6.32 -0.58
C GLY A 105 -12.56 6.67 -0.26
N MET A 106 -12.20 7.94 -0.29
CA MET A 106 -10.85 8.41 0.01
C MET A 106 -10.52 8.30 1.51
N LEU A 107 -11.47 8.64 2.38
CA LEU A 107 -11.37 8.38 3.82
C LEU A 107 -11.14 6.89 4.10
N MET A 108 -11.94 6.02 3.49
CA MET A 108 -11.76 4.57 3.60
C MET A 108 -10.38 4.13 3.10
N TRP A 109 -9.92 4.69 1.97
CA TRP A 109 -8.61 4.39 1.43
C TRP A 109 -7.49 4.78 2.40
N ARG A 110 -7.55 5.98 2.99
CA ARG A 110 -6.58 6.45 4.00
C ARG A 110 -6.48 5.51 5.20
N SER A 111 -7.63 5.11 5.76
CA SER A 111 -7.67 4.16 6.87
C SER A 111 -7.13 2.78 6.46
N PHE A 112 -7.43 2.34 5.25
CA PHE A 112 -6.96 1.08 4.72
C PHE A 112 -5.44 1.06 4.47
N LEU A 113 -4.85 2.18 4.05
CA LEU A 113 -3.40 2.32 3.91
C LEU A 113 -2.68 2.12 5.25
N HIS A 114 -3.20 2.71 6.33
CA HIS A 114 -2.69 2.49 7.69
C HIS A 114 -2.83 1.04 8.14
N TRP A 115 -3.97 0.42 7.86
CA TRP A 115 -4.21 -0.97 8.20
C TRP A 115 -3.24 -1.91 7.48
N LEU A 116 -3.03 -1.72 6.17
CA LEU A 116 -2.05 -2.48 5.39
C LEU A 116 -0.63 -2.27 5.89
N GLY A 117 -0.28 -1.02 6.22
CA GLY A 117 1.01 -0.66 6.80
C GLY A 117 1.32 -1.41 8.09
N GLY A 118 0.38 -1.34 9.04
CA GLY A 118 0.51 -2.01 10.34
C GLY A 118 0.64 -3.52 10.20
N MET A 119 -0.17 -4.15 9.34
CA MET A 119 -0.07 -5.58 9.06
C MET A 119 1.29 -5.95 8.43
N GLY A 120 1.80 -5.12 7.51
CA GLY A 120 3.10 -5.33 6.87
C GLY A 120 4.25 -5.37 7.86
N VAL A 121 4.27 -4.44 8.83
CA VAL A 121 5.30 -4.40 9.89
C VAL A 121 5.19 -5.62 10.81
N ILE A 122 3.99 -6.02 11.21
CA ILE A 122 3.79 -7.22 12.06
C ILE A 122 4.33 -8.48 11.38
N VAL A 123 3.97 -8.70 10.11
CA VAL A 123 4.46 -9.87 9.35
C VAL A 123 5.98 -9.85 9.20
N PHE A 124 6.56 -8.68 8.92
CA PHE A 124 8.01 -8.50 8.82
C PHE A 124 8.72 -8.85 10.15
N LEU A 125 8.21 -8.35 11.27
CA LEU A 125 8.76 -8.65 12.60
C LEU A 125 8.70 -10.16 12.90
N LEU A 126 7.54 -10.79 12.67
CA LEU A 126 7.35 -12.22 12.88
C LEU A 126 8.26 -13.08 11.98
N ALA A 127 8.58 -12.62 10.77
CA ALA A 127 9.49 -13.33 9.86
C ALA A 127 10.97 -13.24 10.29
N ILE A 128 11.35 -12.19 11.02
CA ILE A 128 12.73 -11.93 11.43
C ILE A 128 13.04 -12.51 12.82
N ILE A 129 12.11 -12.44 13.77
CA ILE A 129 12.31 -12.91 15.16
C ILE A 129 12.93 -14.33 15.25
N PRO A 130 12.45 -15.33 14.48
CA PRO A 130 13.03 -16.68 14.54
C PRO A 130 14.50 -16.74 14.13
N LYS A 131 14.95 -15.83 13.25
CA LYS A 131 16.32 -15.80 12.72
C LYS A 131 17.31 -15.09 13.63
N LEU A 132 16.83 -14.27 14.57
CA LEU A 132 17.64 -13.52 15.54
C LEU A 132 17.89 -14.30 16.85
N GLY A 133 17.51 -15.58 16.92
CA GLY A 133 17.74 -16.43 18.10
C GLY A 133 16.52 -16.65 18.99
N GLY A 134 15.31 -16.31 18.55
CA GLY A 134 14.05 -16.54 19.29
C GLY A 134 13.61 -18.01 19.44
N GLN A 135 14.55 -18.97 19.39
CA GLN A 135 14.27 -20.41 19.45
C GLN A 135 14.64 -21.10 20.77
N GLN A 136 14.87 -20.36 21.86
CA GLN A 136 15.03 -20.97 23.19
C GLN A 136 13.98 -20.42 24.16
N ASN A 137 12.80 -21.05 24.22
CA ASN A 137 11.77 -20.88 25.28
C ASN A 137 10.57 -19.97 24.94
N ILE A 138 9.81 -20.30 23.89
CA ILE A 138 8.41 -19.80 23.75
C ILE A 138 7.39 -20.93 24.06
N PHE A 139 7.84 -22.16 24.36
CA PHE A 139 6.96 -23.32 24.62
C PHE A 139 7.36 -24.16 25.83
N LEU A 140 7.96 -23.57 26.87
CA LEU A 140 8.12 -24.23 28.18
C LEU A 140 7.69 -23.28 29.29
#